data_AF-A0A858WUW0-F1
#
_entry.id   AF-A0A858WUW0-F1
#
_cell.length_a   1.000
_cell.length_b   1.000
_cell.length_c   1.000
_cell.angle_alpha   90.00
_cell.angle_beta   90.00
_cell.angle_gamma   90.00
#
_symmetry.space_group_name_H-M   'P 1'
#
loop_
_entity.id
_entity.type
_entity.pdbx_description
1 polymer ?
#
loop_
_entity_poly.entity_id
_entity_poly.type
_entity_poly.pdbx_seq_one_letter_code
_entity_poly.pdbx_strand_id
1 'polypeptide(L)'
;MSIPAVLLPVFVQVALTFALLIWLGPVRYRAVRNGTVGEGARLDDRAWPPEARQAGNAFRNQFELPVLFYAIVAFALITRKADLLFVILSWVFVLSRIVHAFVYVTSNEIRLRFPAYLVGVIVLLAMWVLFALAIIFAPIIP
;
A
#
# COMPACT_ATOMS: atom_id res chain seq x y z
N MET A 1 20.78 -0.70 -10.70
CA MET A 1 20.04 0.56 -10.93
C MET A 1 20.56 1.63 -9.98
N SER A 2 20.27 2.91 -10.23
CA SER A 2 20.60 3.97 -9.27
C SER A 2 19.70 3.83 -8.03
N ILE A 3 20.25 4.15 -6.84
CA ILE A 3 19.49 4.11 -5.59
C ILE A 3 18.20 4.98 -5.66
N PRO A 4 18.24 6.21 -6.23
CA PRO A 4 17.03 7.02 -6.37
C PRO A 4 15.93 6.34 -7.19
N ALA A 5 16.27 5.66 -8.29
CA ALA A 5 15.28 5.00 -9.13
C ALA A 5 14.52 3.88 -8.38
N VAL A 6 15.21 3.18 -7.47
CA VAL A 6 14.62 2.12 -6.64
C VAL A 6 13.78 2.69 -5.50
N LEU A 7 14.19 3.81 -4.90
CA LEU A 7 13.52 4.41 -3.74
C LEU A 7 12.34 5.33 -4.10
N LEU A 8 12.27 5.89 -5.31
CA LEU A 8 11.16 6.75 -5.71
C LEU A 8 9.78 6.08 -5.55
N PRO A 9 9.54 4.84 -6.00
CA PRO A 9 8.30 4.12 -5.70
C PRO A 9 7.99 4.03 -4.21
N VAL A 10 9.01 3.79 -3.37
CA VAL A 10 8.85 3.72 -1.91
C VAL A 10 8.35 5.05 -1.35
N PHE A 11 8.94 6.16 -1.76
CA PHE A 11 8.49 7.48 -1.31
C PHE A 11 7.05 7.79 -1.74
N VAL A 12 6.64 7.37 -2.94
CA VAL A 12 5.27 7.55 -3.39
C VAL A 12 4.29 6.71 -2.55
N GLN A 13 4.63 5.47 -2.22
CA GLN A 13 3.80 4.62 -1.36
C GLN A 13 3.70 5.15 0.07
N VAL A 14 4.80 5.70 0.60
CA VAL A 14 4.82 6.39 1.91
C VAL A 14 3.95 7.65 1.85
N ALA A 15 4.05 8.45 0.80
CA ALA A 15 3.24 9.64 0.60
C ALA A 15 1.74 9.30 0.53
N LEU A 16 1.35 8.23 -0.17
CA LEU A 16 -0.03 7.74 -0.18
C LEU A 16 -0.52 7.37 1.22
N THR A 17 0.32 6.73 2.02
CA THR A 17 -0.01 6.35 3.40
C THR A 17 -0.27 7.58 4.27
N PHE A 18 0.60 8.60 4.19
CA PHE A 18 0.40 9.87 4.90
C PHE A 18 -0.81 10.64 4.39
N ALA A 19 -1.07 10.66 3.08
CA ALA A 19 -2.23 11.33 2.51
C ALA A 19 -3.54 10.74 3.07
N LEU A 20 -3.64 9.41 3.17
CA LEU A 20 -4.81 8.74 3.76
C LEU A 20 -4.91 8.96 5.27
N LEU A 21 -3.79 9.03 5.98
CA LEU A 21 -3.78 9.38 7.41
C LEU A 21 -4.31 10.80 7.66
N ILE A 22 -3.80 11.76 6.89
CA ILE A 22 -4.23 13.16 6.95
C ILE A 22 -5.72 13.27 6.59
N TRP A 23 -6.18 12.51 5.59
CA TRP A 23 -7.61 12.45 5.23
C TRP A 23 -8.50 11.85 6.33
N LEU A 24 -8.01 10.82 7.02
CA LEU A 24 -8.77 10.13 8.08
C LEU A 24 -9.11 11.07 9.25
N GLY A 25 -8.21 11.99 9.61
CA GLY A 25 -8.38 12.90 10.74
C GLY A 25 -9.66 13.74 10.67
N PRO A 26 -9.84 14.60 9.64
CA PRO A 26 -11.05 15.40 9.48
C PRO A 26 -12.34 14.60 9.35
N VAL A 27 -12.30 13.41 8.73
CA VAL A 27 -13.49 12.53 8.62
C VAL A 27 -13.93 12.04 9.99
N ARG A 28 -13.00 11.53 10.81
CA ARG A 28 -13.30 11.09 12.18
C ARG A 28 -13.69 12.26 13.09
N TYR A 29 -13.01 13.40 12.96
CA TYR A 29 -13.32 14.60 13.74
C TYR A 29 -14.76 15.08 13.50
N ARG A 30 -15.21 15.14 12.23
CA ARG A 30 -16.61 15.50 11.91
C ARG A 30 -17.61 14.51 12.49
N ALA A 31 -17.32 13.20 12.43
CA ALA A 31 -18.18 12.18 13.00
C ALA A 31 -18.38 12.36 14.52
N VAL A 32 -17.29 12.63 15.25
CA VAL A 32 -17.33 12.91 16.69
C VAL A 32 -18.08 14.20 17.00
N ARG A 33 -17.76 15.30 16.30
CA ARG A 33 -18.42 16.60 16.49
C ARG A 33 -19.93 16.53 16.25
N ASN A 34 -20.38 15.71 15.29
CA ASN A 34 -21.78 15.54 14.97
C ASN A 34 -22.52 14.58 15.92
N GLY A 35 -21.86 14.03 16.95
CA GLY A 35 -22.47 13.09 17.89
C GLY A 35 -22.81 11.73 17.29
N THR A 36 -22.27 11.41 16.10
CA THR A 36 -22.54 10.15 15.39
C THR A 36 -21.67 8.98 15.85
N VAL A 37 -20.87 9.20 16.91
CA VAL A 37 -19.88 8.26 17.44
C VAL A 37 -20.19 8.01 18.91
N GLY A 38 -20.63 6.78 19.24
CA GLY A 38 -20.83 6.34 20.62
C GLY A 38 -19.55 5.77 21.25
N GLU A 39 -19.60 5.44 22.54
CA GLU A 39 -18.44 4.91 23.28
C GLU A 39 -17.87 3.62 22.68
N GLY A 40 -18.70 2.80 22.02
CA GLY A 40 -18.28 1.57 21.35
C GLY A 40 -17.19 1.78 20.27
N ALA A 41 -17.11 2.98 19.68
CA ALA A 41 -16.09 3.31 18.67
C ALA A 41 -14.66 3.39 19.22
N ARG A 42 -14.50 3.39 20.55
CA ARG A 42 -13.20 3.28 21.22
C ARG A 42 -12.56 1.91 21.06
N LEU A 43 -13.37 0.85 20.98
CA LEU A 43 -12.92 -0.55 21.00
C LEU A 43 -13.29 -1.31 19.73
N ASP A 44 -14.32 -0.87 19.01
CA ASP A 44 -14.78 -1.50 17.78
C ASP A 44 -14.89 -0.49 16.64
N ASP A 45 -14.11 -0.72 15.57
CA ASP A 45 -14.17 0.12 14.38
C ASP A 45 -15.51 0.04 13.65
N ARG A 46 -16.29 -1.02 13.87
CA ARG A 46 -17.63 -1.17 13.30
C ARG A 46 -18.64 -0.21 13.94
N ALA A 47 -18.31 0.41 15.06
CA ALA A 47 -19.15 1.45 15.66
C ALA A 47 -18.93 2.85 15.03
N TRP A 48 -17.96 3.01 14.11
CA TRP A 48 -17.81 4.26 13.36
C TRP A 48 -18.85 4.38 12.24
N PRO A 49 -19.32 5.60 11.92
CA PRO A 49 -20.14 5.84 10.74
C PRO A 49 -19.49 5.32 9.45
N PRO A 50 -20.28 4.94 8.43
CA PRO A 50 -19.77 4.32 7.20
C PRO A 50 -18.59 5.06 6.56
N GLU A 51 -18.67 6.40 6.44
CA GLU A 51 -17.59 7.21 5.84
C GLU A 51 -16.28 7.15 6.64
N ALA A 52 -16.35 7.27 7.97
CA ALA A 52 -15.19 7.21 8.85
C ALA A 52 -14.57 5.81 8.88
N ARG A 53 -15.42 4.78 8.79
CA ARG A 53 -14.99 3.38 8.67
C ARG A 53 -14.31 3.11 7.34
N GLN A 54 -14.87 3.60 6.24
CA GLN A 54 -14.31 3.49 4.90
C GLN A 54 -12.93 4.17 4.81
N ALA A 55 -12.80 5.40 5.31
CA ALA A 55 -11.51 6.09 5.37
C ALA A 55 -10.48 5.32 6.23
N GLY A 56 -10.91 4.78 7.38
CA GLY A 56 -10.05 3.98 8.26
C GLY A 56 -9.57 2.69 7.60
N ASN A 57 -10.45 2.01 6.87
CA ASN A 57 -10.10 0.80 6.13
C ASN A 57 -9.14 1.11 4.96
N ALA A 58 -9.34 2.22 4.24
CA ALA A 58 -8.44 2.64 3.17
C ALA A 58 -7.01 2.86 3.69
N PHE A 59 -6.88 3.53 4.84
CA PHE A 59 -5.60 3.75 5.52
C PHE A 59 -4.95 2.42 5.94
N ARG A 60 -5.69 1.54 6.64
CA ARG A 60 -5.19 0.23 7.10
C ARG A 60 -4.70 -0.64 5.97
N ASN A 61 -5.40 -0.61 4.83
CA ASN A 61 -5.03 -1.42 3.69
C ASN A 61 -3.62 -1.06 3.15
N GLN A 62 -3.08 0.13 3.44
CA GLN A 62 -1.70 0.48 3.11
C GLN A 62 -0.64 -0.19 4.00
N PHE A 63 -1.03 -0.91 5.05
CA PHE A 63 -0.12 -1.66 5.93
C PHE A 63 -0.25 -3.19 5.78
N GLU A 64 -1.02 -3.65 4.79
CA GLU A 64 -1.08 -5.06 4.42
C GLU A 64 0.05 -5.38 3.43
N LEU A 65 -0.27 -5.50 2.13
CA LEU A 65 0.69 -5.79 1.07
C LEU A 65 1.88 -4.82 1.00
N PRO A 66 1.74 -3.51 1.25
CA PRO A 66 2.89 -2.60 1.14
C PRO A 66 4.01 -2.90 2.14
N VAL A 67 3.74 -3.60 3.25
CA VAL A 67 4.80 -4.05 4.18
C VAL A 67 5.76 -5.02 3.49
N LEU A 68 5.22 -5.98 2.72
CA LEU A 68 6.02 -6.90 1.93
C LEU A 68 6.75 -6.20 0.78
N PHE A 69 6.18 -5.12 0.24
CA PHE A 69 6.84 -4.27 -0.75
C PHE A 69 8.04 -3.53 -0.16
N TYR A 70 7.90 -2.90 1.00
CA TYR A 70 9.03 -2.25 1.68
C TYR A 70 10.14 -3.26 2.01
N ALA A 71 9.78 -4.45 2.48
CA ALA A 71 10.72 -5.52 2.79
C ALA A 71 11.52 -5.96 1.56
N ILE A 72 10.85 -6.25 0.43
CA ILE A 72 11.56 -6.71 -0.77
C ILE A 72 12.45 -5.62 -1.37
N VAL A 73 12.05 -4.35 -1.33
CA VAL A 73 12.91 -3.23 -1.78
C VAL A 73 14.15 -3.13 -0.90
N ALA A 74 14.01 -3.23 0.42
CA ALA A 74 15.15 -3.22 1.34
C ALA A 74 16.11 -4.39 1.07
N PHE A 75 15.59 -5.60 0.90
CA PHE A 75 16.41 -6.77 0.59
C PHE A 75 17.08 -6.66 -0.79
N ALA A 76 16.36 -6.21 -1.82
CA ALA A 76 16.92 -6.00 -3.16
C ALA A 76 18.04 -4.95 -3.19
N LEU A 77 17.96 -3.91 -2.35
CA LEU A 77 19.05 -2.94 -2.20
C LEU A 77 20.28 -3.56 -1.52
N ILE A 78 20.09 -4.29 -0.42
CA ILE A 78 21.18 -4.93 0.34
C ILE A 78 21.90 -5.98 -0.52
N THR A 79 21.16 -6.81 -1.24
CA THR A 79 21.72 -7.87 -2.10
C THR A 79 22.14 -7.37 -3.48
N ARG A 80 21.94 -6.08 -3.78
CA ARG A 80 22.18 -5.46 -5.09
C ARG A 80 21.41 -6.13 -6.24
N LYS A 81 20.22 -6.68 -5.95
CA LYS A 81 19.31 -7.35 -6.90
C LYS A 81 18.14 -6.44 -7.33
N ALA A 82 18.39 -5.14 -7.49
CA ALA A 82 17.41 -4.16 -7.96
C ALA A 82 17.75 -3.71 -9.40
N ASP A 83 17.32 -4.51 -10.38
CA ASP A 83 17.48 -4.24 -11.80
C ASP A 83 16.34 -3.36 -12.36
N LEU A 84 16.35 -3.12 -13.68
CA LEU A 84 15.34 -2.29 -14.33
C LEU A 84 13.94 -2.90 -14.21
N LEU A 85 13.82 -4.22 -14.36
CA LEU A 85 12.53 -4.92 -14.24
C LEU A 85 11.95 -4.75 -12.84
N PHE A 86 12.76 -4.88 -11.80
CA PHE A 86 12.35 -4.63 -10.42
C PHE A 86 11.79 -3.22 -10.21
N VAL A 87 12.43 -2.20 -10.79
CA VAL A 87 11.96 -0.80 -10.72
C VAL A 87 10.63 -0.62 -11.43
N ILE A 88 10.47 -1.21 -12.63
CA ILE A 88 9.19 -1.17 -13.38
C ILE A 88 8.08 -1.81 -12.56
N LEU A 89 8.29 -3.02 -12.04
CA LEU A 89 7.30 -3.72 -11.22
C LEU A 89 6.97 -2.93 -9.94
N SER A 90 7.95 -2.30 -9.31
CA SER A 90 7.74 -1.43 -8.15
C SER A 90 6.80 -0.26 -8.48
N TRP A 91 6.97 0.38 -9.64
CA TRP A 91 6.06 1.43 -10.08
C TRP A 91 4.65 0.91 -10.37
N VAL A 92 4.52 -0.22 -11.07
CA VAL A 92 3.21 -0.84 -11.32
C VAL A 92 2.51 -1.17 -10.01
N PHE A 93 3.24 -1.71 -9.03
CA PHE A 93 2.70 -1.96 -7.69
C PHE A 93 2.15 -0.67 -7.08
N VAL A 94 2.96 0.39 -6.97
CA VAL A 94 2.54 1.63 -6.30
C VAL A 94 1.41 2.34 -7.05
N LEU A 95 1.40 2.33 -8.38
CA LEU A 95 0.28 2.86 -9.17
C LEU A 95 -1.02 2.07 -8.91
N SER A 96 -0.95 0.74 -8.81
CA SER A 96 -2.12 -0.07 -8.45
C SER A 96 -2.66 0.29 -7.06
N ARG A 97 -1.77 0.64 -6.11
CA ARG A 97 -2.13 1.09 -4.76
C ARG A 97 -2.84 2.43 -4.77
N ILE A 98 -2.36 3.38 -5.58
CA ILE A 98 -2.99 4.68 -5.77
C ILE A 98 -4.39 4.51 -6.35
N VAL A 99 -4.54 3.74 -7.43
CA VAL A 99 -5.85 3.49 -8.05
C VAL A 99 -6.80 2.79 -7.08
N HIS A 100 -6.34 1.76 -6.39
CA HIS A 100 -7.13 1.04 -5.39
C HIS A 100 -7.60 1.99 -4.27
N ALA A 101 -6.69 2.77 -3.68
CA ALA A 101 -7.00 3.72 -2.62
C ALA A 101 -7.97 4.81 -3.09
N PHE A 102 -7.76 5.35 -4.29
CA PHE A 102 -8.63 6.37 -4.88
C PHE A 102 -10.06 5.86 -5.05
N VAL A 103 -10.25 4.67 -5.65
CA VAL A 103 -11.58 4.05 -5.77
C VAL A 103 -12.15 3.78 -4.38
N TYR A 104 -11.33 3.31 -3.43
CA TYR A 104 -11.77 3.00 -2.08
C TYR A 104 -12.34 4.22 -1.36
N VAL A 105 -11.73 5.40 -1.48
CA VAL A 105 -12.18 6.62 -0.77
C VAL A 105 -13.21 7.44 -1.54
N THR A 106 -13.49 7.10 -2.80
CA THR A 106 -14.48 7.80 -3.65
C THR A 106 -15.75 6.96 -3.83
N SER A 107 -15.83 6.13 -4.88
CA SER A 107 -17.02 5.36 -5.22
C SER A 107 -17.17 4.07 -4.41
N ASN A 108 -16.08 3.55 -3.86
CA ASN A 108 -15.99 2.25 -3.18
C ASN A 108 -16.55 1.08 -4.02
N GLU A 109 -16.54 1.21 -5.34
CA GLU A 109 -17.08 0.18 -6.23
C GLU A 109 -16.17 -1.04 -6.25
N ILE A 110 -16.73 -2.18 -5.81
CA ILE A 110 -16.01 -3.45 -5.70
C ILE A 110 -15.43 -3.89 -7.06
N ARG A 111 -16.21 -3.70 -8.13
CA ARG A 111 -15.84 -4.06 -9.51
C ARG A 111 -14.60 -3.31 -10.02
N LEU A 112 -14.32 -2.13 -9.47
CA LEU A 112 -13.16 -1.31 -9.84
C LEU A 112 -11.99 -1.51 -8.87
N ARG A 113 -12.26 -1.56 -7.56
CA ARG A 113 -11.19 -1.69 -6.55
C ARG A 113 -10.57 -3.09 -6.54
N PHE A 114 -11.38 -4.15 -6.73
CA PHE A 114 -10.85 -5.51 -6.66
C PHE A 114 -9.81 -5.82 -7.75
N PRO A 115 -10.02 -5.48 -9.04
CA PRO A 115 -8.97 -5.64 -10.05
C PRO A 115 -7.70 -4.85 -9.75
N ALA A 116 -7.81 -3.59 -9.29
CA ALA A 116 -6.65 -2.78 -8.91
C ALA A 116 -5.86 -3.43 -7.76
N TYR A 117 -6.55 -3.95 -6.76
CA TYR A 117 -5.93 -4.73 -5.69
C TYR A 117 -5.24 -6.00 -6.22
N LEU A 118 -5.91 -6.75 -7.09
CA LEU A 118 -5.41 -8.00 -7.66
C LEU A 118 -4.15 -7.79 -8.51
N VAL A 119 -4.10 -6.72 -9.31
CA VAL A 119 -2.89 -6.33 -10.04
C VAL A 119 -1.73 -6.12 -9.06
N GLY A 120 -1.95 -5.40 -7.96
CA GLY A 120 -0.95 -5.20 -6.92
C GLY A 120 -0.48 -6.51 -6.28
N VAL A 121 -1.39 -7.45 -6.01
CA VAL A 121 -1.05 -8.78 -5.49
C VAL A 121 -0.17 -9.56 -6.46
N ILE A 122 -0.57 -9.64 -7.73
CA ILE A 122 0.15 -10.41 -8.75
C ILE A 122 1.55 -9.83 -8.98
N VAL A 123 1.64 -8.50 -9.08
CA VAL A 123 2.93 -7.81 -9.28
C VAL A 123 3.85 -8.03 -8.09
N LEU A 124 3.35 -7.87 -6.87
CA LEU A 124 4.15 -8.09 -5.66
C LEU A 124 4.61 -9.54 -5.54
N LEU A 125 3.74 -10.51 -5.85
CA LEU A 125 4.09 -11.93 -5.90
C LEU A 125 5.19 -12.18 -6.94
N ALA A 126 5.04 -11.62 -8.14
CA ALA A 126 6.04 -11.74 -9.20
C ALA A 126 7.40 -11.17 -8.75
N MET A 127 7.42 -10.01 -8.09
CA MET A 127 8.64 -9.44 -7.54
C MET A 127 9.32 -10.39 -6.56
N TRP A 128 8.56 -11.00 -5.62
CA TRP A 128 9.10 -11.96 -4.66
C TRP A 128 9.62 -13.25 -5.30
N VAL A 129 8.89 -13.80 -6.28
CA VAL A 129 9.33 -14.98 -7.03
C VAL A 129 10.61 -14.69 -7.79
N LEU A 130 10.67 -13.60 -8.53
CA LEU A 130 11.86 -13.20 -9.30
C LEU A 130 13.05 -12.95 -8.36
N PHE A 131 12.83 -12.28 -7.24
CA PHE A 131 13.87 -12.06 -6.23
C PHE A 131 14.38 -13.39 -5.65
N ALA A 132 13.48 -14.30 -5.27
CA ALA A 132 13.86 -15.61 -4.73
C ALA A 132 14.69 -16.42 -5.75
N LEU A 133 14.27 -16.46 -7.02
CA LEU A 133 15.04 -17.09 -8.09
C LEU A 133 16.42 -16.42 -8.25
N ALA A 134 16.47 -15.09 -8.21
CA ALA A 134 17.73 -14.35 -8.33
C ALA A 134 18.69 -14.57 -7.16
N ILE A 135 18.19 -14.94 -5.97
CA ILE A 135 19.01 -15.31 -4.80
C ILE A 135 19.47 -16.77 -4.90
N ILE A 136 18.58 -17.70 -5.26
CA ILE A 136 18.89 -19.13 -5.33
C ILE A 136 19.89 -19.44 -6.45
N PHE A 137 19.71 -18.86 -7.63
CA PHE A 137 20.48 -19.22 -8.82
C PHE A 137 21.65 -18.30 -9.13
N ALA A 138 21.71 -17.12 -8.50
CA ALA A 138 22.83 -16.20 -8.65
C ALA A 138 23.32 -15.81 -7.24
N PRO A 139 24.12 -16.68 -6.59
CA PRO A 139 24.57 -16.47 -5.23
C PRO A 139 25.25 -15.11 -5.07
N ILE A 140 25.09 -14.51 -3.90
CA ILE A 140 25.74 -13.25 -3.54
C ILE A 140 27.24 -13.51 -3.54
N ILE A 141 27.95 -13.03 -4.57
CA ILE A 141 29.41 -13.08 -4.59
C ILE A 141 29.88 -11.95 -3.65
N PRO A 142 30.59 -12.27 -2.56
CA PRO A 142 31.04 -11.29 -1.56
C PRO A 142 32.00 -10.24 -2.15
#